data_AF-A0A2A3LD23-F1
#
_entry.id   AF-A0A2A3LD23-F1
#
_cell.length_a   1.000
_cell.length_b   1.000
_cell.length_c   1.000
_cell.angle_alpha   90.00
_cell.angle_beta   90.00
_cell.angle_gamma   90.00
#
_symmetry.space_group_name_H-M   'P 1'
#
loop_
_entity.id
_entity.type
_entity.pdbx_description
1 polymer ?
#
loop_
_entity_poly.entity_id
_entity_poly.type
_entity_poly.pdbx_seq_one_letter_code
_entity_poly.pdbx_strand_id
1 'polypeptide(L)'
;MEIVDLITSTEGLAAGAAAHGAHAGEVVGLAAGTAVATSAVLPGTLSPAVIEGTARVIAHGANKLAVSTAGSALLAAVSAGVAESGLAYGITEDGNAAALAI
;
A
#
# COMPACT_ATOMS: atom_id res chain seq x y z
N MET A 1 23.21 -12.23 0.28
CA MET A 1 22.69 -11.52 -0.90
C MET A 1 22.47 -10.09 -0.47
N GLU A 2 23.23 -9.16 -1.03
CA GLU A 2 23.23 -7.75 -0.61
C GLU A 2 21.93 -7.08 -1.08
N ILE A 3 21.39 -6.11 -0.32
CA ILE A 3 20.12 -5.41 -0.65
C ILE A 3 20.14 -4.79 -2.06
N VAL A 4 21.34 -4.42 -2.54
CA VAL A 4 21.55 -3.85 -3.87
C VAL A 4 21.24 -4.87 -4.97
N ASP A 5 21.61 -6.14 -4.79
CA ASP A 5 21.41 -7.25 -5.76
C ASP A 5 19.91 -7.55 -6.00
N LEU A 6 19.07 -7.31 -4.99
CA LEU A 6 17.62 -7.52 -5.08
C LEU A 6 16.90 -6.38 -5.84
N ILE A 7 17.47 -5.18 -5.88
CA ILE A 7 16.84 -4.03 -6.56
C ILE A 7 17.30 -3.94 -8.02
N THR A 8 18.46 -4.53 -8.35
CA THR A 8 19.04 -4.50 -9.70
C THR A 8 18.75 -5.76 -10.53
N SER A 9 18.08 -6.77 -9.97
CA SER A 9 17.69 -7.98 -10.70
C SER A 9 16.20 -7.99 -11.06
N THR A 10 15.89 -8.47 -12.27
CA THR A 10 14.51 -8.59 -12.78
C THR A 10 13.59 -9.36 -11.82
N GLU A 11 14.09 -10.44 -11.21
CA GLU A 11 13.37 -11.23 -10.19
C GLU A 11 13.10 -10.43 -8.91
N GLY A 12 14.09 -9.67 -8.43
CA GLY A 12 13.94 -8.89 -7.21
C GLY A 12 13.01 -7.68 -7.38
N LEU A 13 12.97 -7.07 -8.57
CA LEU A 13 11.96 -6.08 -8.94
C LEU A 13 10.55 -6.69 -8.98
N ALA A 14 10.38 -7.88 -9.56
CA ALA A 14 9.08 -8.57 -9.55
C ALA A 14 8.61 -8.92 -8.12
N ALA A 15 9.52 -9.41 -7.28
CA ALA A 15 9.24 -9.68 -5.87
C ALA A 15 8.88 -8.40 -5.09
N GLY A 16 9.60 -7.30 -5.36
CA GLY A 16 9.31 -5.99 -4.79
C GLY A 16 7.93 -5.47 -5.17
N ALA A 17 7.56 -5.58 -6.45
CA ALA A 17 6.22 -5.20 -6.92
C ALA A 17 5.12 -5.99 -6.21
N ALA A 18 5.28 -7.32 -6.08
CA ALA A 18 4.33 -8.18 -5.37
C ALA A 18 4.19 -7.79 -3.88
N ALA A 19 5.32 -7.52 -3.21
CA ALA A 19 5.32 -7.12 -1.80
C ALA A 19 4.61 -5.78 -1.55
N HIS A 20 4.79 -4.79 -2.43
CA HIS A 20 4.09 -3.50 -2.34
C HIS A 20 2.59 -3.65 -2.61
N GLY A 21 2.21 -4.50 -3.57
CA GLY A 21 0.80 -4.82 -3.85
C GLY A 21 0.11 -5.49 -2.65
N ALA A 22 0.78 -6.44 -1.99
CA ALA A 22 0.27 -7.07 -0.77
C ALA A 22 0.08 -6.06 0.37
N HIS A 23 1.09 -5.21 0.62
CA HIS A 23 1.01 -4.15 1.64
C HIS A 23 -0.12 -3.16 1.37
N ALA A 24 -0.36 -2.79 0.10
CA ALA A 24 -1.48 -1.93 -0.26
C ALA A 24 -2.83 -2.52 0.19
N GLY A 25 -3.02 -3.83 0.03
CA GLY A 25 -4.22 -4.54 0.47
C GLY A 25 -4.38 -4.55 1.99
N GLU A 26 -3.30 -4.83 2.73
CA GLU A 26 -3.31 -4.85 4.20
C GLU A 26 -3.67 -3.49 4.81
N VAL A 27 -3.10 -2.40 4.27
CA VAL A 27 -3.33 -1.03 4.76
C VAL A 27 -4.81 -0.65 4.67
N VAL A 28 -5.47 -0.96 3.54
CA VAL A 28 -6.92 -0.68 3.38
C VAL A 28 -7.76 -1.59 4.25
N GLY A 29 -7.43 -2.89 4.33
CA GLY A 29 -8.17 -3.84 5.15
C GLY A 29 -8.19 -3.44 6.63
N LEU A 30 -7.03 -3.10 7.19
CA LEU A 30 -6.90 -2.65 8.59
C LEU A 30 -7.63 -1.31 8.84
N ALA A 31 -7.55 -0.38 7.89
CA ALA A 31 -8.24 0.89 8.00
C ALA A 31 -9.76 0.74 7.96
N ALA A 32 -10.29 -0.14 7.09
CA ALA A 32 -11.71 -0.46 7.04
C ALA A 32 -12.21 -1.05 8.37
N GLY A 33 -11.49 -2.02 8.95
CA GLY A 33 -11.83 -2.58 10.26
C GLY A 33 -11.86 -1.53 11.37
N THR A 34 -10.88 -0.62 11.38
CA THR A 34 -10.81 0.45 12.39
C THR A 34 -11.93 1.49 12.20
N ALA A 35 -12.29 1.82 10.96
CA ALA A 35 -13.38 2.76 10.65
C ALA A 35 -14.74 2.23 11.10
N VAL A 36 -15.01 0.93 10.93
CA VAL A 36 -16.22 0.28 11.45
C VAL A 36 -16.29 0.40 12.98
N ALA A 37 -15.19 0.08 13.68
CA ALA A 37 -15.17 0.16 15.14
C ALA A 37 -15.36 1.60 15.68
N THR A 38 -14.74 2.58 15.03
CA THR A 38 -14.78 3.99 15.47
C THR A 38 -16.08 4.70 15.10
N SER A 39 -16.78 4.27 14.04
CA SER A 39 -18.09 4.82 13.65
C SER A 39 -19.25 4.34 14.55
N ALA A 40 -19.07 3.21 15.25
CA ALA A 40 -20.07 2.65 16.16
C ALA A 40 -19.99 3.22 17.59
N VAL A 41 -19.04 4.13 17.87
CA VAL A 41 -18.86 4.69 19.21
C VAL A 41 -20.05 5.57 19.58
N LEU A 42 -20.66 5.28 20.73
CA LEU A 42 -21.73 6.07 21.32
C LEU A 42 -21.21 6.84 22.54
N PRO A 43 -21.75 8.04 22.81
CA PRO A 43 -21.38 8.79 24.00
C PRO A 43 -21.91 8.07 25.25
N GLY A 44 -21.04 7.85 26.24
CA GLY A 44 -21.42 7.18 27.49
C GLY A 44 -22.28 8.04 28.42
N THR A 45 -22.37 9.36 28.18
CA THR A 45 -23.23 10.29 28.90
C THR A 45 -23.76 11.36 27.94
N LEU A 46 -24.83 12.06 28.33
CA LEU A 46 -25.37 13.20 27.57
C LEU A 46 -24.63 14.53 27.84
N SER A 47 -23.48 14.48 28.50
CA SER A 47 -22.66 15.68 28.69
C SER A 47 -22.20 16.22 27.33
N PRO A 48 -22.35 17.54 27.05
CA PRO A 48 -21.94 18.12 25.78
C PRO A 48 -20.48 17.80 25.40
N ALA A 49 -19.58 17.78 26.38
CA ALA A 49 -18.18 17.46 26.16
C ALA A 49 -17.96 16.00 25.70
N VAL A 50 -18.76 15.07 26.23
CA VAL A 50 -18.67 13.64 25.86
C VAL A 50 -19.24 13.43 24.45
N ILE A 51 -20.35 14.09 24.13
CA ILE A 51 -20.94 14.04 22.78
C ILE A 51 -19.95 14.59 21.74
N GLU A 52 -19.35 15.74 22.01
CA GLU A 52 -18.36 16.34 21.12
C GLU A 52 -17.12 15.45 20.97
N GLY A 53 -16.62 14.87 22.07
CA GLY A 53 -15.52 13.92 22.06
C GLY A 53 -15.81 12.68 21.19
N THR A 54 -16.99 12.09 21.34
CA THR A 54 -17.44 10.97 20.50
C THR A 54 -17.52 11.34 19.02
N ALA A 55 -18.06 12.53 18.70
CA ALA A 55 -18.12 13.00 17.31
C ALA A 55 -16.72 13.14 16.68
N ARG A 56 -15.73 13.62 17.44
CA ARG A 56 -14.33 13.70 16.98
C ARG A 56 -13.72 12.32 16.72
N VAL A 57 -14.03 11.31 17.54
CA VAL A 57 -13.57 9.92 17.34
C VAL A 57 -14.14 9.34 16.04
N ILE A 58 -15.44 9.54 15.78
CA ILE A 58 -16.09 9.09 14.54
C ILE A 58 -15.45 9.78 13.33
N ALA A 59 -15.27 11.10 13.39
CA ALA A 59 -14.64 11.87 12.30
C ALA A 59 -13.19 11.44 12.05
N HIS A 60 -12.43 11.15 13.12
CA HIS A 60 -11.08 10.63 13.02
C HIS A 60 -11.03 9.25 12.34
N GLY A 61 -11.98 8.36 12.66
CA GLY A 61 -12.14 7.06 12.01
C GLY A 61 -12.37 7.17 10.50
N ALA A 62 -13.28 8.04 10.09
CA ALA A 62 -13.55 8.31 8.68
C ALA A 62 -12.33 8.90 7.96
N ASN A 63 -11.61 9.83 8.60
CA ASN A 63 -10.40 10.41 8.02
C ASN A 63 -9.28 9.35 7.88
N LYS A 64 -9.10 8.47 8.87
CA LYS A 64 -8.15 7.35 8.77
C LYS A 64 -8.46 6.46 7.58
N LEU A 65 -9.73 6.11 7.35
CA LEU A 65 -10.12 5.33 6.18
C LEU A 65 -9.76 6.03 4.86
N ALA A 66 -10.05 7.32 4.75
CA ALA A 66 -9.74 8.10 3.54
C ALA A 66 -8.23 8.16 3.28
N VAL A 67 -7.43 8.48 4.30
CA VAL A 67 -5.97 8.57 4.20
C VAL A 67 -5.35 7.21 3.87
N SER A 68 -5.78 6.13 4.52
CA SER A 68 -5.28 4.79 4.25
C SER A 68 -5.66 4.30 2.85
N THR A 69 -6.85 4.66 2.36
CA THR A 69 -7.25 4.37 0.97
C THR A 69 -6.35 5.10 -0.03
N ALA A 70 -6.08 6.38 0.19
CA ALA A 70 -5.15 7.14 -0.65
C ALA A 70 -3.72 6.59 -0.59
N GLY A 71 -3.24 6.21 0.60
CA GLY A 71 -1.91 5.60 0.78
C GLY A 71 -1.78 4.23 0.11
N SER A 72 -2.83 3.41 0.15
CA SER A 72 -2.88 2.14 -0.58
C SER A 72 -2.88 2.33 -2.10
N ALA A 73 -3.59 3.33 -2.61
CA ALA A 73 -3.54 3.67 -4.03
C ALA A 73 -2.11 4.08 -4.46
N LEU A 74 -1.39 4.83 -3.62
CA LEU A 74 0.02 5.17 -3.85
C LEU A 74 0.91 3.92 -3.88
N LEU A 75 0.76 3.02 -2.91
CA LEU A 75 1.51 1.76 -2.86
C LEU A 75 1.24 0.87 -4.09
N ALA A 76 0.00 0.83 -4.55
CA ALA A 76 -0.37 0.13 -5.78
C ALA A 76 0.28 0.77 -7.02
N ALA A 77 0.35 2.11 -7.09
CA ALA A 77 1.05 2.81 -8.17
C ALA A 77 2.56 2.53 -8.15
N VAL A 78 3.19 2.48 -6.96
CA VAL A 78 4.60 2.09 -6.81
C VAL A 78 4.82 0.65 -7.24
N SER A 79 3.94 -0.27 -6.83
CA SER A 79 3.97 -1.67 -7.26
C SER A 79 3.96 -1.79 -8.79
N ALA A 80 3.08 -1.05 -9.47
CA ALA A 80 3.00 -1.03 -10.93
C ALA A 80 4.29 -0.46 -11.57
N GLY A 81 4.83 0.65 -11.05
CA GLY A 81 6.07 1.23 -11.59
C GLY A 81 7.30 0.35 -11.41
N VAL A 82 7.38 -0.38 -10.29
CA VAL A 82 8.44 -1.37 -10.03
C VAL A 82 8.30 -2.56 -10.98
N ALA A 83 7.07 -3.04 -11.22
CA ALA A 83 6.81 -4.11 -12.18
C ALA A 83 7.19 -3.71 -13.62
N GLU A 84 6.86 -2.49 -14.03
CA GLU A 84 7.23 -1.94 -15.34
C GLU A 84 8.74 -1.86 -15.51
N SER A 85 9.46 -1.39 -14.48
CA SER A 85 10.92 -1.35 -14.47
C SER A 85 11.51 -2.75 -14.62
N GLY A 86 10.95 -3.74 -13.92
CA GLY A 86 11.35 -5.14 -14.05
C GLY A 86 11.19 -5.67 -15.48
N LEU A 87 10.06 -5.40 -16.12
CA LEU A 87 9.82 -5.80 -17.52
C LEU A 87 10.84 -5.18 -18.49
N ALA A 88 11.16 -3.89 -18.32
CA ALA A 88 12.12 -3.21 -19.17
C ALA A 88 13.54 -3.79 -19.06
N TYR A 89 13.98 -4.13 -17.84
CA TYR A 89 15.25 -4.81 -17.63
C TYR A 89 15.26 -6.20 -18.26
N GLY A 90 14.20 -7.00 -18.07
CA GLY A 90 14.09 -8.34 -18.65
C GLY A 90 14.16 -8.34 -20.18
N ILE A 91 13.47 -7.41 -20.85
CA ILE A 91 13.54 -7.25 -22.32
C ILE A 91 14.98 -6.93 -22.78
N THR A 92 15.70 -6.11 -22.01
CA THR A 92 17.07 -5.73 -22.34
C THR A 92 18.03 -6.91 -22.14
N GLU A 93 17.86 -7.69 -21.07
CA GLU A 93 18.64 -8.90 -20.82
C GLU A 93 18.44 -9.95 -21.92
N ASP A 94 17.18 -10.23 -22.30
CA ASP A 94 16.84 -11.17 -23.38
C ASP A 94 17.42 -10.72 -24.72
N GLY A 95 17.32 -9.42 -25.04
CA GLY A 95 17.88 -8.84 -26.26
C GLY A 95 19.41 -8.95 -26.32
N ASN A 96 20.10 -8.68 -25.21
CA ASN A 96 21.55 -8.82 -25.12
C ASN A 96 21.99 -10.29 -25.21
N ALA A 97 21.27 -11.21 -24.56
CA ALA A 97 21.54 -12.64 -24.65
C ALA A 97 21.35 -13.16 -26.09
N ALA A 98 20.31 -12.70 -26.78
CA ALA A 98 20.08 -13.03 -28.19
C ALA A 98 21.21 -12.49 -29.09
N ALA A 99 21.69 -11.26 -28.84
CA ALA A 99 22.79 -10.67 -29.60
C ALA A 99 24.13 -11.39 -29.38
N LEU A 100 24.38 -11.92 -28.18
CA LEU A 100 25.59 -12.67 -27.86
C LEU A 100 25.60 -14.10 -28.43
N ALA A 101 24.41 -14.66 -28.72
CA ALA A 101 24.25 -15.98 -29.29
C ALA A 101 24.44 -16.03 -30.83
N ILE A 102 24.68 -14.89 -31.46
CA ILE A 102 24.93 -14.71 -32.90
C ILE A 102 26.42 -14.44 -33.12
#